data_AF-A0A1G6KUY9-F1
#
_entry.id   AF-A0A1G6KUY9-F1
#
_cell.length_a   1.000
_cell.length_b   1.000
_cell.length_c   1.000
_cell.angle_alpha   90.00
_cell.angle_beta   90.00
_cell.angle_gamma   90.00
#
_symmetry.space_group_name_H-M   'P 1'
#
loop_
_entity.id
_entity.type
_entity.pdbx_description
1 polymer ?
#
loop_
_entity_poly.entity_id
_entity_poly.type
_entity_poly.pdbx_seq_one_letter_code
_entity_poly.pdbx_strand_id
1 'polypeptide(L)'
;MGAEIVTCCYCGSRTGLAPGKPGVFNCGSCGAPVKRVEGRMIPATTAPIHAETRREKTKVEKSRPKNRKKKKSLAHRLFDKVSDAIDDIFD
;
A
#
# COMPACT_ATOMS: atom_id res chain seq x y z
N MET A 1 -10.13 -19.46 16.92
CA MET A 1 -10.44 -18.08 17.33
C MET A 1 -9.33 -17.18 16.79
N GLY A 2 -9.54 -16.52 15.65
CA GLY A 2 -8.53 -15.64 15.07
C GLY A 2 -8.58 -14.26 15.74
N ALA A 3 -7.47 -13.78 16.29
CA ALA A 3 -7.34 -12.39 16.73
C ALA A 3 -6.82 -11.55 15.56
N GLU A 4 -7.41 -10.38 15.34
CA GLU A 4 -6.89 -9.43 14.35
C GLU A 4 -5.69 -8.71 14.96
N ILE A 5 -4.51 -8.86 14.37
CA ILE A 5 -3.30 -8.20 14.86
C ILE A 5 -3.23 -6.80 14.25
N VAL A 6 -3.20 -5.79 15.10
CA VAL A 6 -3.02 -4.38 14.70
C VAL A 6 -1.79 -3.80 15.38
N THR A 7 -1.13 -2.85 14.71
CA THR A 7 0.01 -2.12 15.27
C THR A 7 -0.48 -0.80 15.86
N CYS A 8 -0.09 -0.48 17.09
CA CYS A 8 -0.40 0.80 17.71
C CYS A 8 0.38 1.93 17.02
N CYS A 9 -0.30 2.95 16.49
CA CYS A 9 0.34 4.10 15.85
C CYS A 9 1.17 4.96 16.82
N TYR A 10 0.96 4.83 18.12
CA TYR A 10 1.65 5.65 19.13
C TYR A 10 2.97 5.02 19.57
N CYS A 11 2.95 3.75 19.99
CA CYS A 11 4.12 3.08 20.56
C CYS A 11 4.69 1.96 19.68
N GLY A 12 4.05 1.63 18.55
CA GLY A 12 4.50 0.57 17.64
C GLY A 12 4.27 -0.86 18.15
N SER A 13 3.66 -1.05 19.33
CA SER A 13 3.36 -2.39 19.85
C SER A 13 2.34 -3.11 18.97
N ARG A 14 2.54 -4.41 18.73
CA ARG A 14 1.54 -5.27 18.08
C ARG A 14 0.57 -5.80 19.12
N THR A 15 -0.72 -5.55 18.93
CA THR A 15 -1.78 -6.00 19.84
C THR A 15 -2.83 -6.80 19.08
N GLY A 16 -3.34 -7.87 19.71
CA GLY A 16 -4.47 -8.63 19.20
C GLY A 16 -5.78 -7.97 19.61
N LEU A 17 -6.65 -7.67 18.65
CA LEU A 17 -8.03 -7.27 18.89
C LEU A 17 -8.96 -8.47 18.62
N ALA A 18 -9.92 -8.67 19.53
CA ALA A 18 -10.95 -9.68 19.32
C ALA A 18 -11.83 -9.29 18.12
N PRO A 19 -12.11 -10.20 17.17
CA PRO A 19 -13.00 -9.93 16.05
C PRO A 19 -14.44 -9.70 16.54
N GLY A 20 -15.16 -8.79 15.88
CA GLY A 20 -16.63 -8.70 16.01
C GLY A 20 -17.20 -7.81 17.12
N LYS A 21 -16.38 -7.07 17.88
CA LYS A 21 -16.87 -6.02 18.79
C LYS A 21 -16.61 -4.62 18.22
N PRO A 22 -17.64 -3.82 17.91
CA PRO A 22 -17.48 -2.42 17.55
C PRO A 22 -17.12 -1.61 18.81
N GLY A 23 -16.21 -0.65 18.68
CA GLY A 23 -15.81 0.23 19.79
C GLY A 23 -14.39 0.79 19.65
N VAL A 24 -14.04 1.67 20.58
CA VAL A 24 -12.66 2.16 20.77
C VAL A 24 -11.95 1.20 21.71
N PHE A 25 -10.83 0.63 21.26
CA PHE A 25 -9.99 -0.24 22.07
C PHE A 25 -8.81 0.55 22.60
N ASN A 26 -8.23 0.15 23.73
CA ASN A 26 -7.00 0.75 24.24
C ASN A 26 -5.84 -0.21 23.97
N CYS A 27 -4.69 0.35 23.58
CA CYS A 27 -3.46 -0.41 23.47
C CYS A 27 -3.06 -0.98 24.84
N GLY A 28 -2.81 -2.29 24.93
CA GLY A 28 -2.38 -2.92 26.19
C GLY A 28 -1.00 -2.46 26.68
N SER A 29 -0.17 -1.88 25.81
CA SER A 29 1.19 -1.43 26.15
C SER A 29 1.26 0.04 26.60
N CYS A 30 0.53 0.95 25.96
CA CYS A 30 0.60 2.39 26.26
C CYS A 30 -0.74 3.02 26.65
N GLY A 31 -1.85 2.28 26.60
CA GLY A 31 -3.18 2.79 26.92
C GLY A 31 -3.81 3.68 25.85
N ALA A 32 -3.10 4.00 24.76
CA ALA A 32 -3.62 4.88 23.73
C ALA A 32 -4.85 4.27 23.02
N PRO A 33 -5.84 5.09 22.62
CA PRO A 33 -7.01 4.62 21.89
C PRO A 33 -6.60 4.15 20.49
N VAL A 34 -6.83 2.88 20.21
CA VAL A 34 -6.62 2.23 18.92
C VAL A 34 -7.96 1.89 18.28
N LYS A 35 -8.11 2.27 17.01
CA LYS A 35 -9.25 1.89 16.18
C LYS A 35 -8.87 0.69 15.32
N ARG A 36 -9.85 -0.15 15.01
CA ARG A 36 -9.69 -1.17 13.98
C ARG A 36 -9.42 -0.47 12.65
N VAL A 37 -8.37 -0.89 11.96
CA VAL A 37 -8.11 -0.44 10.60
C VAL A 37 -8.86 -1.37 9.67
N GLU A 38 -10.02 -0.93 9.17
CA GLU A 38 -10.76 -1.69 8.17
C GLU A 38 -9.86 -1.89 6.95
N GLY A 39 -9.76 -3.15 6.52
CA GLY A 39 -8.56 -3.68 5.89
C GLY A 39 -8.11 -2.93 4.65
N ARG A 40 -6.92 -2.31 4.72
CA ARG A 40 -6.01 -2.31 3.57
C ARG A 40 -5.39 -3.70 3.50
N MET A 41 -6.05 -4.61 2.79
CA MET A 41 -5.36 -5.73 2.17
C MET A 41 -4.33 -5.12 1.22
N ILE A 42 -3.08 -4.99 1.69
CA ILE A 42 -1.97 -4.93 0.75
C ILE A 42 -1.99 -6.31 0.12
N PRO A 43 -2.29 -6.45 -1.19
CA PRO A 43 -2.20 -7.74 -1.82
C PRO A 43 -0.80 -8.26 -1.50
N ALA A 44 -0.72 -9.45 -0.93
CA ALA A 44 0.54 -10.16 -0.88
C ALA A 44 0.92 -10.43 -2.33
N THR A 45 1.53 -9.45 -2.99
CA THR A 45 2.43 -9.73 -4.09
C THR A 45 3.40 -10.71 -3.47
N THR A 46 3.26 -11.97 -3.86
CA THR A 46 4.27 -13.00 -3.69
C THR A 46 5.49 -12.57 -4.51
N ALA A 47 6.09 -11.45 -4.14
CA ALA A 47 7.48 -11.19 -4.41
C ALA A 47 8.19 -12.22 -3.53
N PRO A 48 8.99 -13.12 -4.10
CA PRO A 48 9.79 -14.01 -3.28
C PRO A 48 10.60 -13.13 -2.34
N ILE A 49 10.35 -13.26 -1.04
CA ILE A 49 11.26 -12.80 0.00
C ILE A 49 12.60 -13.37 -0.43
N HIS A 50 13.56 -12.49 -0.72
CA HIS A 50 14.88 -12.89 -1.17
C HIS A 50 15.45 -13.88 -0.14
N ALA A 51 15.32 -15.18 -0.43
CA ALA A 51 16.19 -16.17 0.15
C ALA A 51 17.56 -15.77 -0.35
N GLU A 52 18.36 -15.20 0.53
CA GLU A 52 19.75 -14.86 0.31
C GLU A 52 20.56 -16.15 0.18
N THR A 53 20.34 -16.84 -0.94
CA THR A 53 21.27 -17.84 -1.42
C THR A 53 22.43 -17.09 -2.05
N ARG A 54 23.57 -17.20 -1.38
CA ARG A 54 24.91 -16.82 -1.82
C ARG A 54 25.06 -17.02 -3.33
N ARG A 55 25.00 -15.94 -4.12
CA ARG A 55 25.16 -15.98 -5.57
C ARG A 55 26.63 -16.18 -5.93
N GLU A 56 26.97 -17.37 -6.40
CA GLU A 56 28.17 -17.56 -7.23
C GLU A 56 27.99 -16.80 -8.54
N LYS A 57 29.01 -16.04 -8.92
CA LYS A 57 28.98 -15.11 -10.05
C LYS A 57 29.07 -15.89 -11.36
N THR A 58 27.95 -16.11 -12.03
CA THR A 58 27.96 -16.52 -13.44
C THR A 58 27.60 -15.32 -14.32
N LYS A 59 28.60 -14.82 -15.05
CA LYS A 59 28.43 -13.84 -16.13
C LYS A 59 27.41 -14.37 -17.13
N VAL A 60 26.36 -13.59 -17.38
CA VAL A 60 25.56 -13.72 -18.61
C VAL A 60 25.37 -12.32 -19.18
N GLU A 61 26.08 -12.04 -20.26
CA GLU A 61 25.76 -10.96 -21.17
C GLU A 61 24.44 -11.25 -21.88
N LYS A 62 23.52 -10.27 -21.85
CA LYS A 62 22.75 -9.81 -23.01
C LYS A 62 21.90 -8.61 -22.60
N SER A 63 22.12 -7.50 -23.29
CA SER A 63 21.47 -6.21 -23.12
C SER A 63 19.95 -6.32 -23.30
N ARG A 64 19.19 -5.85 -22.30
CA ARG A 64 17.74 -5.62 -22.43
C ARG A 64 17.52 -4.19 -22.95
N PRO A 65 16.67 -3.96 -23.98
CA PRO A 65 16.39 -2.62 -24.47
C PRO A 65 15.63 -1.80 -23.40
N LYS A 66 16.12 -0.59 -23.14
CA LYS A 66 15.57 0.36 -22.17
C LYS A 66 14.19 0.84 -22.64
N ASN A 67 13.15 0.59 -21.83
CA ASN A 67 11.80 1.10 -22.07
C ASN A 67 11.82 2.62 -22.28
N ARG A 68 11.42 3.08 -23.47
CA ARG A 68 11.26 4.51 -23.77
C ARG A 68 10.02 5.02 -23.04
N LYS A 69 10.19 6.10 -22.27
CA LYS A 69 9.10 6.78 -21.55
C LYS A 69 8.03 7.22 -22.56
N LYS A 70 6.79 6.75 -22.38
CA LYS A 70 5.63 7.21 -23.16
C LYS A 70 5.42 8.69 -22.88
N LYS A 71 5.65 9.55 -23.88
CA LYS A 71 5.30 10.97 -23.79
C LYS A 71 3.77 11.05 -23.71
N LYS A 72 3.23 11.73 -22.71
CA LYS A 72 1.78 11.96 -22.56
C LYS A 72 1.26 12.54 -23.87
N SER A 73 0.30 11.84 -24.50
CA SER A 73 -0.29 12.28 -25.76
C SER A 73 -0.99 13.62 -25.54
N LEU A 74 -0.97 14.49 -26.55
CA LEU A 74 -1.63 15.80 -26.52
C LEU A 74 -3.14 15.68 -26.19
N ALA A 75 -3.75 14.53 -26.53
CA ALA A 75 -5.12 14.18 -26.14
C ALA A 75 -5.33 14.23 -24.62
N HIS A 76 -4.35 13.79 -23.82
CA HIS A 76 -4.45 13.81 -22.36
C HIS A 76 -4.46 15.25 -21.81
N ARG A 77 -3.94 16.24 -22.54
CA ARG A 77 -4.02 17.66 -22.16
C ARG A 77 -5.32 18.33 -22.60
N LEU A 78 -5.97 17.83 -23.67
CA LEU A 78 -7.24 18.37 -24.16
C LEU A 78 -8.41 17.90 -23.28
N PHE A 79 -8.43 16.63 -22.87
CA PHE A 79 -9.45 16.12 -21.94
C PHE A 79 -9.38 16.78 -20.56
N ASP A 80 -8.17 17.09 -20.07
CA ASP A 80 -7.94 17.73 -18.77
C ASP A 80 -8.56 19.14 -18.69
N LYS A 81 -8.43 19.95 -19.76
CA LYS A 81 -9.06 21.27 -19.84
C LYS A 81 -10.58 21.21 -19.98
N VAL A 82 -11.10 20.20 -20.68
CA VAL A 82 -12.54 20.04 -20.85
C VAL A 82 -13.19 19.56 -19.56
N SER A 83 -12.52 18.70 -18.78
CA SER A 83 -13.04 18.29 -17.46
C SER A 83 -13.04 19.43 -16.45
N ASP A 84 -11.99 20.26 -16.42
CA ASP A 84 -11.90 21.43 -15.53
C ASP A 84 -13.03 22.44 -15.79
N ALA A 85 -13.32 22.73 -17.06
CA ALA A 85 -14.42 23.63 -17.43
C ALA A 85 -15.84 23.04 -17.22
N ILE A 86 -15.96 21.72 -17.13
CA ILE A 86 -17.23 21.05 -16.84
C ILE A 86 -17.48 21.01 -15.32
N ASP A 87 -16.43 20.84 -14.51
CA ASP A 87 -16.56 20.83 -13.04
C ASP A 87 -16.92 22.23 -12.51
N ASP A 88 -16.50 23.30 -13.19
CA ASP A 88 -16.88 24.70 -12.89
C ASP A 88 -18.34 25.04 -13.28
N ILE A 89 -18.96 24.28 -14.21
CA ILE A 89 -20.33 24.55 -14.71
C ILE A 89 -21.42 23.74 -13.99
N PHE A 90 -21.03 22.77 -13.17
CA PHE A 90 -21.92 21.87 -12.43
C PHE A 90 -21.90 22.14 -10.90
N ASP A 91 -21.61 23.38 -10.48
CA ASP A 91 -22.09 24.03 -9.23
C ASP A 91 -23.14 25.11 -9.59
#